data_AF-A0A0C2DHG1-F1
#
_entry.id   AF-A0A0C2DHG1-F1
#
_cell.length_a   1.000
_cell.length_b   1.000
_cell.length_c   1.000
_cell.angle_alpha   90.00
_cell.angle_beta   90.00
_cell.angle_gamma   90.00
#
_symmetry.space_group_name_H-M   'P 1'
#
loop_
_entity.id
_entity.type
_entity.pdbx_description
1 polymer ?
#
loop_
_entity_poly.entity_id
_entity_poly.type
_entity_poly.pdbx_seq_one_letter_code
_entity_poly.pdbx_strand_id
1 'polypeptide(L)'
;MSESIEEIQAAYIDEVRAIAPQLEAWLEQRIAEEDEDTVLLRWATGLGGHPRFIEIYRRYYLKIEELNEAARQELHDQADVLISQVEELAPDIAEIVIGLFFNPIGVDANEETV
;
A
#
# COMPACT_ATOMS: atom_id res chain seq x y z
N MET A 1 13.38 4.73 13.45
CA MET A 1 13.47 5.32 12.11
C MET A 1 12.72 4.36 11.19
N SER A 2 11.72 4.83 10.46
CA SER A 2 11.04 4.03 9.44
C SER A 2 12.06 3.66 8.34
N GLU A 3 11.99 2.43 7.82
CA GLU A 3 12.75 2.04 6.63
C GLU A 3 12.35 2.96 5.47
N SER A 4 13.31 3.39 4.64
CA SER A 4 13.00 4.16 3.44
C SER A 4 12.46 3.25 2.33
N ILE A 5 11.75 3.83 1.35
CA ILE A 5 11.25 3.08 0.18
C ILE A 5 12.41 2.41 -0.57
N GLU A 6 13.55 3.09 -0.68
CA GLU A 6 14.77 2.58 -1.32
C GLU A 6 15.35 1.37 -0.57
N GLU A 7 15.35 1.40 0.77
CA GLU A 7 15.82 0.28 1.59
C GLU A 7 14.91 -0.94 1.43
N ILE A 8 13.59 -0.74 1.45
CA ILE A 8 12.60 -1.81 1.24
C ILE A 8 12.74 -2.40 -0.16
N GLN A 9 12.91 -1.55 -1.18
CA GLN A 9 13.09 -2.00 -2.57
C GLN A 9 14.39 -2.79 -2.75
N ALA A 10 15.50 -2.33 -2.17
CA ALA A 10 16.77 -3.04 -2.25
C ALA A 10 16.65 -4.44 -1.62
N ALA A 11 16.07 -4.54 -0.42
CA ALA A 11 15.86 -5.81 0.25
C ALA A 11 14.92 -6.75 -0.53
N TYR A 12 13.84 -6.22 -1.11
CA TYR A 12 12.94 -6.98 -2.00
C TYR A 12 13.70 -7.58 -3.19
N ILE A 13 14.52 -6.76 -3.87
CA ILE A 13 15.29 -7.20 -5.03
C ILE A 13 16.28 -8.29 -4.65
N ASP A 14 17.01 -8.13 -3.54
CA ASP A 14 17.98 -9.11 -3.09
C ASP A 14 17.33 -10.43 -2.70
N GLU A 15 16.18 -10.40 -2.02
CA GLU A 15 15.45 -11.61 -1.63
C GLU A 15 14.85 -12.33 -2.85
N VAL A 16 14.31 -11.60 -3.83
CA VAL A 16 13.83 -12.19 -5.09
C VAL A 16 14.97 -12.79 -5.90
N ARG A 17 16.12 -12.10 -6.00
CA ARG A 17 17.31 -12.63 -6.68
C ARG A 17 17.81 -13.91 -6.03
N ALA A 18 17.79 -13.98 -4.70
CA ALA A 18 18.22 -15.18 -3.97
C ALA A 18 17.36 -16.41 -4.29
N ILE A 19 16.06 -16.22 -4.57
CA ILE A 19 15.16 -17.33 -4.92
C ILE A 19 14.98 -17.56 -6.42
N ALA A 20 15.46 -16.66 -7.28
CA ALA A 20 15.24 -16.75 -8.73
C ALA A 20 15.63 -18.13 -9.34
N PRO A 21 16.78 -18.74 -9.01
CA PRO A 21 17.12 -20.07 -9.54
C PRO A 21 16.14 -21.16 -9.13
N GLN A 22 15.57 -21.07 -7.92
CA GLN A 22 14.56 -22.00 -7.43
C GLN A 22 13.25 -21.83 -8.21
N LEU A 23 12.86 -20.58 -8.49
CA LEU A 23 11.66 -20.27 -9.26
C LEU A 23 11.76 -20.82 -10.69
N GLU A 24 12.91 -20.62 -11.33
CA GLU A 24 13.20 -21.11 -12.68
C GLU A 24 13.11 -22.64 -12.73
N ALA A 25 13.79 -23.34 -11.82
CA ALA A 25 13.75 -24.80 -11.74
C ALA A 25 12.32 -25.34 -11.51
N TRP A 26 11.53 -24.66 -10.69
CA TRP A 26 10.12 -25.02 -10.48
C TRP A 26 9.31 -24.86 -11.77
N LEU A 27 9.44 -23.74 -12.47
CA LEU A 27 8.69 -23.50 -13.70
C LEU A 27 9.06 -24.51 -14.78
N GLU A 28 10.35 -24.79 -14.96
CA GLU A 28 10.85 -25.81 -15.88
C GLU A 28 10.24 -27.19 -15.57
N GLN A 29 10.18 -27.56 -14.29
CA GLN A 29 9.55 -28.82 -13.87
C GLN A 29 8.05 -28.83 -14.25
N ARG A 30 7.33 -27.73 -14.00
CA ARG A 30 5.89 -27.66 -14.30
C ARG A 30 5.63 -27.78 -15.80
N ILE A 31 6.43 -27.12 -16.62
CA ILE A 31 6.35 -27.20 -18.09
C ILE A 31 6.60 -28.63 -18.56
N ALA A 32 7.55 -29.35 -17.96
CA ALA A 32 7.83 -30.74 -18.28
C ALA A 32 6.68 -31.71 -17.92
N GLU A 33 5.87 -31.37 -16.91
CA GLU A 33 4.74 -32.20 -16.44
C GLU A 33 3.47 -32.01 -17.27
N GLU A 34 3.16 -30.79 -17.70
CA GLU A 34 1.82 -30.42 -18.19
C GLU A 34 1.80 -29.65 -19.51
N ASP A 35 2.93 -29.41 -20.18
CA ASP A 35 3.11 -28.52 -21.34
C ASP A 35 3.11 -27.01 -21.03
N GLU A 36 3.86 -26.24 -21.83
CA GLU A 36 4.12 -24.81 -21.59
C GLU A 36 2.86 -23.96 -21.71
N ASP A 37 2.03 -24.20 -22.72
CA ASP A 37 0.80 -23.45 -22.97
C ASP A 37 -0.18 -23.62 -21.80
N THR A 38 -0.34 -24.85 -21.31
CA THR A 38 -1.20 -25.16 -20.16
C THR A 38 -0.69 -24.51 -18.88
N VAL A 39 0.63 -24.50 -18.65
CA VAL A 39 1.24 -23.91 -17.43
C VAL A 39 1.15 -22.39 -17.45
N LEU A 40 1.44 -21.74 -18.58
CA LEU A 40 1.43 -20.29 -18.70
C LEU A 40 0.02 -19.67 -18.71
N LEU A 41 -1.02 -20.45 -19.00
CA LEU A 41 -2.41 -20.02 -18.92
C LEU A 41 -3.00 -20.02 -17.49
N ARG A 42 -2.30 -20.60 -16.50
CA ARG A 42 -2.79 -20.68 -15.11
C ARG A 42 -2.41 -19.45 -14.30
N TRP A 43 -3.37 -18.90 -13.55
CA TRP A 43 -3.09 -17.80 -12.62
C TRP A 43 -2.56 -18.34 -11.27
N ALA A 44 -1.53 -17.74 -10.66
CA ALA A 44 -0.67 -16.70 -11.25
C ALA A 44 0.30 -17.30 -12.28
N THR A 45 0.54 -16.55 -13.36
CA THR A 45 1.26 -17.05 -14.55
C THR A 45 2.77 -17.00 -14.39
N GLY A 46 3.47 -17.99 -14.95
CA GLY A 46 4.94 -18.06 -14.96
C GLY A 46 5.55 -18.07 -13.55
N LEU A 47 6.76 -17.49 -13.41
CA LEU A 47 7.51 -17.44 -12.15
C LEU A 47 6.75 -16.72 -11.02
N GLY A 48 5.84 -15.80 -11.37
CA GLY A 48 4.98 -15.10 -10.44
C GLY A 48 3.98 -16.00 -9.71
N GLY A 49 3.71 -17.18 -10.26
CA GLY A 49 2.82 -18.19 -9.68
C GLY A 49 3.39 -18.95 -8.48
N HIS A 50 4.70 -18.87 -8.25
CA HIS A 50 5.33 -19.66 -7.20
C HIS A 50 4.92 -19.17 -5.79
N PRO A 51 4.47 -20.05 -4.87
CA PRO A 51 4.01 -19.64 -3.54
C PRO A 51 5.04 -18.84 -2.74
N ARG A 52 6.34 -19.19 -2.86
CA ARG A 52 7.44 -18.44 -2.22
C ARG A 52 7.56 -17.01 -2.75
N PHE A 53 7.41 -16.80 -4.06
CA PHE A 53 7.45 -15.46 -4.63
C PHE A 53 6.27 -14.62 -4.15
N ILE A 54 5.05 -15.19 -4.14
CA ILE A 54 3.84 -14.52 -3.66
C ILE A 54 4.00 -14.09 -2.19
N GLU A 55 4.58 -14.93 -1.33
CA GLU A 55 4.84 -14.58 0.07
C GLU A 55 5.79 -13.38 0.20
N ILE A 56 6.93 -13.41 -0.51
CA ILE A 56 7.90 -12.30 -0.54
C ILE A 56 7.22 -11.04 -1.04
N TYR A 57 6.60 -11.09 -2.23
CA TYR A 57 5.91 -9.94 -2.82
C TYR A 57 4.89 -9.33 -1.85
N ARG A 58 4.03 -10.15 -1.24
CA ARG A 58 3.01 -9.68 -0.30
C ARG A 58 3.64 -9.00 0.92
N ARG A 59 4.72 -9.54 1.46
CA ARG A 59 5.41 -8.97 2.63
C ARG A 59 5.96 -7.57 2.33
N TYR A 60 6.65 -7.39 1.21
CA TYR A 60 7.18 -6.08 0.82
C TYR A 60 6.08 -5.10 0.37
N TYR A 61 5.04 -5.58 -0.31
CA TYR A 61 3.88 -4.76 -0.65
C TYR A 61 3.22 -4.14 0.59
N LEU A 62 2.98 -4.96 1.62
CA LEU A 62 2.36 -4.47 2.87
C LEU A 62 3.24 -3.46 3.61
N LYS A 63 4.57 -3.61 3.58
CA LYS A 63 5.48 -2.60 4.15
C LYS A 63 5.35 -1.25 3.44
N ILE A 64 5.23 -1.26 2.11
CA ILE A 64 5.03 -0.03 1.33
C ILE A 64 3.66 0.59 1.62
N GLU A 65 2.61 -0.23 1.76
CA GLU A 65 1.28 0.28 2.13
C GLU A 65 1.27 0.93 3.51
N GLU A 66 2.00 0.38 4.49
CA GLU A 66 2.15 1.00 5.81
C GLU A 66 2.83 2.36 5.74
N LEU A 67 3.90 2.49 4.93
CA LEU A 67 4.55 3.80 4.71
C LEU A 67 3.63 4.78 3.98
N ASN A 68 2.90 4.32 2.97
CA ASN A 68 1.95 5.16 2.25
C ASN A 68 0.85 5.67 3.18
N GLU A 69 0.34 4.81 4.05
CA GLU A 69 -0.71 5.19 5.00
C GLU A 69 -0.21 6.20 6.03
N ALA A 70 1.00 6.00 6.57
CA ALA A 70 1.62 6.97 7.46
C ALA A 70 1.80 8.34 6.77
N ALA A 71 2.21 8.36 5.51
CA ALA A 71 2.35 9.59 4.73
C ALA A 71 0.99 10.26 4.44
N ARG A 72 -0.06 9.48 4.15
CA ARG A 72 -1.42 10.00 3.98
C ARG A 72 -1.97 10.60 5.29
N GLN A 73 -1.75 9.93 6.41
CA GLN A 73 -2.15 10.41 7.73
C GLN A 73 -1.44 11.73 8.06
N GLU A 74 -0.13 11.83 7.82
CA GLU A 74 0.61 13.07 8.06
C GLU A 74 0.09 14.23 7.18
N LEU A 75 -0.24 13.96 5.92
CA LEU A 75 -0.88 14.95 5.04
C LEU A 75 -2.27 15.37 5.55
N HIS A 76 -3.06 14.44 6.07
CA HIS A 76 -4.36 14.72 6.68
C HIS A 76 -4.20 15.64 7.90
N ASP A 77 -3.31 15.29 8.84
CA ASP A 77 -3.05 16.09 10.04
C ASP A 77 -2.56 17.52 9.67
N GLN A 78 -1.72 17.65 8.62
CA GLN A 78 -1.28 18.96 8.12
C GLN A 78 -2.42 19.77 7.49
N ALA A 79 -3.36 19.13 6.81
CA ALA A 79 -4.55 19.79 6.30
C ALA A 79 -5.50 20.20 7.44
N ASP A 80 -5.61 19.37 8.47
CA ASP A 80 -6.43 19.65 9.66
C ASP A 80 -5.91 20.89 10.40
N VAL A 81 -4.61 21.19 10.37
CA VAL A 81 -4.06 22.45 10.91
C VAL A 81 -4.70 23.68 10.27
N LEU A 82 -5.05 23.62 8.97
CA LEU A 82 -5.70 24.74 8.27
C LEU A 82 -7.11 25.04 8.77
N ILE A 83 -7.73 24.09 9.49
CA ILE A 83 -9.11 24.19 9.95
C ILE A 83 -9.15 24.27 11.48
N SER A 84 -8.51 23.32 12.17
CA SER A 84 -8.52 23.16 13.62
C SER A 84 -7.79 24.27 14.37
N GLN A 85 -6.73 24.87 13.81
CA GLN A 85 -5.97 25.93 14.50
C GLN A 85 -6.50 27.34 14.21
N VAL A 86 -7.44 27.51 13.29
CA VAL A 86 -7.93 28.84 12.91
C VAL A 86 -8.74 29.48 14.04
N GLU A 87 -9.49 28.70 14.81
CA GLU A 87 -10.23 29.22 15.97
C GLU A 87 -9.29 29.84 17.02
N GLU A 88 -8.10 29.26 17.21
CA GLU A 88 -7.08 29.78 18.13
C GLU A 88 -6.27 30.94 17.52
N LEU A 89 -5.82 30.80 16.28
CA LEU A 89 -4.86 31.73 15.66
C LEU A 89 -5.52 32.94 14.99
N ALA A 90 -6.77 32.82 14.53
CA ALA A 90 -7.50 33.86 13.80
C ALA A 90 -9.02 33.76 14.04
N PRO A 91 -9.49 34.03 15.29
CA PRO A 91 -10.88 33.82 15.69
C PRO A 91 -11.91 34.65 14.90
N ASP A 92 -11.49 35.78 14.32
CA ASP A 92 -12.32 36.65 13.49
C ASP A 92 -12.72 36.03 12.15
N ILE A 93 -11.95 35.04 11.66
CA ILE A 93 -12.24 34.29 10.43
C ILE A 93 -12.67 32.84 10.69
N ALA A 94 -12.75 32.42 11.96
CA ALA A 94 -13.05 31.04 12.34
C ALA A 94 -14.39 30.55 11.77
N GLU A 95 -15.45 31.36 11.82
CA GLU A 95 -16.76 30.98 11.26
C GLU A 95 -16.70 30.72 9.74
N ILE A 96 -15.84 31.44 9.02
CA ILE A 96 -15.68 31.27 7.57
C ILE A 96 -14.99 29.94 7.25
N VAL A 97 -13.94 29.61 8.01
CA VAL A 97 -13.15 28.39 7.81
C VAL A 97 -13.89 27.15 8.34
N ILE A 98 -14.57 27.25 9.47
CA ILE A 98 -15.42 26.18 10.02
C ILE A 98 -16.57 25.85 9.05
N GLY A 99 -17.07 26.83 8.30
CA GLY A 99 -18.05 26.61 7.22
C GLY A 99 -17.56 25.73 6.08
N LEU A 100 -16.26 25.40 6.00
CA LEU A 100 -15.67 24.47 5.04
C LEU A 100 -15.65 23.02 5.53
N PHE A 101 -16.10 22.72 6.76
CA PHE A 101 -16.25 21.34 7.24
C PHE A 101 -17.16 20.55 6.29
N PHE A 102 -16.56 19.61 5.58
CA PHE A 102 -17.29 18.66 4.75
C PHE A 102 -17.84 17.57 5.68
N ASN A 103 -19.13 17.62 5.98
CA ASN A 103 -19.79 16.46 6.59
C ASN A 103 -20.10 15.45 5.46
N PRO A 104 -19.51 14.24 5.45
CA PRO A 104 -19.80 13.26 4.42
C PRO A 104 -21.30 12.99 4.34
N ILE A 105 -21.84 12.92 3.13
CA ILE A 105 -23.27 12.58 2.95
C ILE A 105 -23.53 11.22 3.61
N GLY A 106 -24.46 11.18 4.55
CA GLY A 106 -24.81 9.98 5.32
C GLY A 106 -24.11 9.86 6.67
N VAL A 107 -23.45 10.91 7.15
CA VAL A 107 -22.85 10.98 8.48
C VAL A 107 -23.40 12.22 9.22
N ASP A 108 -23.73 12.09 10.50
CA ASP A 108 -24.25 13.19 11.32
C ASP A 108 -23.13 14.08 11.89
N ALA A 109 -23.49 15.08 12.70
CA ALA A 109 -22.52 16.01 13.29
C ALA A 109 -21.58 15.36 14.34
N ASN A 110 -21.81 14.10 14.72
CA ASN A 110 -21.01 13.33 15.65
C ASN A 110 -20.20 12.23 14.95
N GLU A 111 -20.10 12.28 13.62
CA GLU A 111 -19.42 11.27 12.81
C GLU A 111 -20.12 9.88 12.81
N GLU A 112 -21.39 9.81 13.22
CA GLU A 112 -22.18 8.57 13.17
C GLU A 112 -22.92 8.44 11.83
N THR A 113 -23.02 7.21 11.31
CA THR A 113 -23.77 6.95 10.07
C THR A 113 -25.27 7.15 10.29
N VAL A 114 -25.93 7.91 9.41
CA VAL A 114 -27.37 8.26 9.47
C VAL A 114 -28.24 7.29 8.67
#